data_AF-A0A1Q7BF83-F1
#
_entry.id   AF-A0A1Q7BF83-F1
#
_cell.length_a   1.000
_cell.length_b   1.000
_cell.length_c   1.000
_cell.angle_alpha   90.00
_cell.angle_beta   90.00
_cell.angle_gamma   90.00
#
_symmetry.space_group_name_H-M   'P 1'
#
loop_
_entity.id
_entity.type
_entity.pdbx_description
1 polymer ?
#
loop_
_entity_poly.entity_id
_entity_poly.type
_entity_poly.pdbx_seq_one_letter_code
_entity_poly.pdbx_strand_id
1 'polypeptide(L)'
;MLSARRLELHGRQAPGSAANDPVIETVLRLDTAVADKLESVFDLAIADRLRLLAANPIDADVAATLRGVDDISPKPWSLRFKQWQARDGELKIEKARLAQQDVVAMGAGSLRLTPRGGLDGELRLTVVGIEKLLKMLDIDRIMTEGQVGATFNALDRLMPGLGGIARQSAAPGLVAALGERTTLEGKPAVAFPVRFVDGTVFIGPFQVGVVPPLF
;
A
#
# COMPACT_ATOMS: atom_id res chain seq x y z
N MET A 1 16.58 -6.64 -6.75
CA MET A 1 17.25 -6.87 -5.45
C MET A 1 17.18 -5.53 -4.77
N LEU A 2 16.83 -5.45 -3.49
CA LEU A 2 16.79 -4.15 -2.80
C LEU A 2 18.23 -3.67 -2.60
N SER A 3 18.55 -2.48 -3.11
CA SER A 3 19.80 -1.78 -2.79
C SER A 3 19.46 -0.52 -2.00
N ALA A 4 20.28 -0.13 -1.03
CA ALA A 4 20.07 1.09 -0.27
C ALA A 4 21.42 1.65 0.16
N ARG A 5 21.53 2.99 0.22
CA ARG A 5 22.71 3.62 0.82
C ARG A 5 22.80 3.29 2.31
N ARG A 6 21.64 3.22 2.97
CA ARG A 6 21.52 2.86 4.37
C ARG A 6 20.22 2.10 4.61
N LEU A 7 20.33 1.03 5.39
CA LEU A 7 19.22 0.27 5.93
C LEU A 7 19.48 0.08 7.42
N GLU A 8 18.61 0.64 8.26
CA GLU A 8 18.63 0.50 9.70
C GLU A 8 17.32 -0.15 10.14
N LEU A 9 17.41 -1.26 10.87
CA LEU A 9 16.26 -1.93 11.49
C LEU A 9 16.55 -2.08 12.98
N HIS A 10 15.73 -1.44 13.79
CA HIS A 10 15.78 -1.53 15.23
C HIS A 10 14.53 -2.24 15.75
N GLY A 11 14.70 -3.09 16.75
CA GLY A 11 13.61 -3.77 17.43
C GLY A 11 13.86 -3.79 18.93
N ARG A 12 12.83 -3.52 19.72
CA ARG A 12 12.87 -3.66 21.18
C ARG A 12 11.55 -4.20 21.69
N GLN A 13 11.56 -4.85 22.85
CA GLN A 13 10.31 -5.17 23.54
C GLN A 13 9.71 -3.89 24.14
N ALA A 14 8.40 -3.70 23.99
CA ALA A 14 7.68 -2.59 24.56
C ALA A 14 7.71 -2.64 26.11
N PRO A 15 7.89 -1.51 26.80
CA PRO A 15 7.83 -1.47 28.26
C PRO A 15 6.49 -2.02 28.79
N GLY A 16 6.53 -2.86 29.82
CA GLY A 16 5.33 -3.46 30.43
C GLY A 16 4.75 -4.66 29.67
N SER A 17 5.41 -5.12 28.62
CA SER A 17 5.02 -6.32 27.89
C SER A 17 5.19 -7.60 28.72
N ALA A 18 4.22 -8.51 28.63
CA ALA A 18 4.27 -9.79 29.34
C ALA A 18 5.31 -10.74 28.73
N ALA A 19 5.97 -11.54 29.57
CA ALA A 19 7.02 -12.47 29.12
C ALA A 19 6.51 -13.55 28.14
N ASN A 20 5.23 -13.91 28.22
CA ASN A 20 4.57 -14.91 27.37
C ASN A 20 3.77 -14.30 26.20
N ASP A 21 3.67 -12.97 26.15
CA ASP A 21 3.06 -12.22 25.05
C ASP A 21 3.87 -10.94 24.78
N PRO A 22 5.08 -11.11 24.21
CA PRO A 22 5.95 -9.99 23.95
C PRO A 22 5.35 -9.08 22.85
N VAL A 23 5.34 -7.78 23.13
CA VAL A 23 5.01 -6.73 22.18
C VAL A 23 6.34 -6.15 21.69
N ILE A 24 6.58 -6.19 20.39
CA ILE A 24 7.84 -5.75 19.79
C ILE A 24 7.60 -4.42 19.07
N GLU A 25 8.27 -3.37 19.52
CA GLU A 25 8.35 -2.12 18.79
C GLU A 25 9.48 -2.20 17.78
N THR A 26 9.20 -1.82 16.53
CA THR A 26 10.17 -1.83 15.45
C THR A 26 10.23 -0.47 14.76
N VAL A 27 11.45 -0.10 14.37
CA VAL A 27 11.71 1.07 13.54
C VAL A 27 12.57 0.62 12.35
N LEU A 28 12.08 0.87 11.15
CA LEU A 28 12.79 0.66 9.90
C LEU A 28 13.09 2.01 9.26
N ARG A 29 14.36 2.25 8.95
CA ARG A 29 14.79 3.39 8.17
C ARG A 29 15.56 2.94 6.94
N LEU A 30 15.14 3.45 5.79
CA LEU A 30 15.78 3.25 4.50
C LEU A 30 16.16 4.62 3.95
N ASP A 31 17.43 4.83 3.64
CA ASP A 31 17.88 6.03 2.93
C ASP A 31 18.35 5.66 1.53
N THR A 32 17.82 6.36 0.53
CA THR A 32 18.17 6.18 -0.89
C THR A 32 18.05 4.71 -1.33
N ALA A 33 16.93 4.06 -0.99
CA ALA A 33 16.67 2.67 -1.36
C ALA A 33 16.09 2.57 -2.78
N VAL A 34 16.57 1.62 -3.57
CA VAL A 34 16.09 1.30 -4.91
C VAL A 34 15.74 -0.18 -4.93
N ALA A 35 14.60 -0.50 -5.52
CA ALA A 35 14.07 -1.85 -5.48
C ALA A 35 14.05 -2.46 -6.89
N ASP A 36 15.24 -2.77 -7.41
CA ASP A 36 15.50 -3.17 -8.80
C ASP A 36 14.82 -4.48 -9.26
N LYS A 37 14.09 -5.18 -8.38
CA LYS A 37 13.33 -6.39 -8.71
C LYS A 37 11.93 -6.41 -8.07
N LEU A 38 11.27 -5.27 -7.88
CA LEU A 38 9.86 -5.28 -7.43
C LEU A 38 8.94 -6.02 -8.40
N GLU A 39 9.32 -6.11 -9.67
CA GLU A 39 8.63 -6.89 -10.70
C GLU A 39 8.48 -8.39 -10.37
N SER A 40 9.35 -8.96 -9.52
CA SER A 40 9.25 -10.38 -9.16
C SER A 40 8.27 -10.67 -8.02
N VAL A 41 7.69 -9.64 -7.40
CA VAL A 41 6.80 -9.76 -6.24
C VAL A 41 5.33 -9.46 -6.57
N PHE A 42 5.08 -8.81 -7.71
CA PHE A 42 3.74 -8.43 -8.16
C PHE A 42 3.42 -9.06 -9.52
N ASP A 43 2.13 -9.26 -9.80
CA ASP A 43 1.65 -9.79 -11.08
C ASP A 43 2.09 -8.91 -12.27
N LEU A 44 2.31 -9.54 -13.43
CA LEU A 44 2.94 -9.00 -14.64
C LEU A 44 2.27 -7.72 -15.15
N ALA A 45 0.95 -7.58 -14.97
CA ALA A 45 0.21 -6.40 -15.46
C ALA A 45 0.55 -5.10 -14.72
N ILE A 46 0.93 -5.18 -13.44
CA ILE A 46 1.26 -4.00 -12.61
C ILE A 46 2.79 -3.84 -12.48
N ALA A 47 3.54 -4.94 -12.63
CA ALA A 47 5.00 -4.99 -12.51
C ALA A 47 5.71 -3.97 -13.41
N ASP A 48 5.35 -3.86 -14.70
CA ASP A 48 5.99 -2.93 -15.64
C ASP A 48 5.81 -1.46 -15.26
N ARG A 49 4.66 -1.12 -14.66
CA ARG A 49 4.35 0.24 -14.21
C ARG A 49 4.98 0.56 -12.86
N LEU A 50 5.02 -0.41 -11.95
CA LEU A 50 5.77 -0.31 -10.71
C LEU A 50 7.28 -0.22 -10.95
N ARG A 51 7.79 -0.74 -12.07
CA ARG A 51 9.21 -0.59 -12.44
C ARG A 51 9.64 0.88 -12.59
N LEU A 52 8.76 1.74 -13.08
CA LEU A 52 9.02 3.17 -13.21
C LEU A 52 9.08 3.88 -11.84
N LEU A 53 8.25 3.43 -10.89
CA LEU A 53 8.32 3.83 -9.48
C LEU A 53 9.57 3.26 -8.80
N ALA A 54 9.92 2.00 -9.08
CA ALA A 54 11.01 1.28 -8.45
C ALA A 54 12.40 1.82 -8.83
N ALA A 55 12.51 2.51 -9.98
CA ALA A 55 13.75 3.05 -10.49
C ALA A 55 14.23 4.33 -9.76
N ASN A 56 13.33 5.01 -9.04
CA ASN A 56 13.68 6.22 -8.29
C ASN A 56 14.00 5.86 -6.83
N PRO A 57 15.08 6.40 -6.25
CA PRO A 57 15.38 6.17 -4.84
C PRO A 57 14.24 6.63 -3.93
N ILE A 58 13.93 5.81 -2.92
CA ILE A 58 12.99 6.12 -1.86
C ILE A 58 13.73 6.33 -0.54
N ASP A 59 13.23 7.27 0.25
CA ASP A 59 13.51 7.36 1.68
C ASP A 59 12.28 6.87 2.43
N ALA A 60 12.46 5.97 3.39
CA ALA A 60 11.38 5.42 4.18
C ALA A 60 11.71 5.43 5.68
N ASP A 61 10.73 5.80 6.49
CA ASP A 61 10.78 5.75 7.95
C ASP A 61 9.47 5.12 8.44
N VAL A 62 9.56 3.94 9.03
CA VAL A 62 8.42 3.15 9.50
C VAL A 62 8.60 2.82 10.97
N ALA A 63 7.64 3.24 11.79
CA ALA A 63 7.48 2.85 13.18
C ALA A 63 6.25 1.96 13.31
N ALA A 64 6.44 0.76 13.85
CA ALA A 64 5.38 -0.21 14.02
C ALA A 64 5.49 -0.98 15.35
N THR A 65 4.37 -1.53 15.78
CA THR A 65 4.26 -2.44 16.92
C THR A 65 3.77 -3.78 16.41
N LEU A 66 4.50 -4.84 16.74
CA LEU A 66 4.24 -6.21 16.35
C LEU A 66 3.84 -7.04 17.59
N ARG A 67 2.71 -7.73 17.53
CA ARG A 67 2.19 -8.60 18.59
C ARG A 67 2.17 -10.05 18.15
N GLY A 68 2.18 -10.99 19.09
CA GLY A 68 2.07 -12.42 18.81
C GLY A 68 3.38 -13.09 18.35
N VAL A 69 4.55 -12.54 18.73
CA VAL A 69 5.88 -13.08 18.38
C VAL A 69 6.54 -13.73 19.59
N ASP A 70 6.37 -15.03 19.78
CA ASP A 70 6.96 -15.74 20.93
C ASP A 70 8.38 -16.27 20.68
N ASP A 71 8.71 -16.59 19.42
CA ASP A 71 9.97 -17.24 19.06
C ASP A 71 10.72 -16.50 17.95
N ILE A 72 11.87 -15.94 18.30
CA ILE A 72 12.77 -15.23 17.38
C ILE A 72 13.81 -16.14 16.71
N SER A 73 13.86 -17.44 17.05
CA SER A 73 14.81 -18.41 16.47
C SER A 73 14.65 -18.51 14.95
N PRO A 74 15.73 -18.53 14.15
CA PRO A 74 15.66 -18.58 12.69
C PRO A 74 14.74 -19.70 12.18
N LYS A 75 13.74 -19.34 11.37
CA LYS A 75 12.77 -20.25 10.72
C LYS A 75 12.47 -19.75 9.31
N PRO A 76 12.02 -20.63 8.39
CA PRO A 76 11.45 -20.21 7.12
C PRO A 76 10.31 -19.20 7.33
N TRP A 77 10.25 -18.16 6.49
CA TRP A 77 9.27 -17.09 6.63
C TRP A 77 7.82 -17.56 6.59
N SER A 78 7.48 -18.48 5.69
CA SER A 78 6.13 -19.05 5.61
C SER A 78 5.69 -19.69 6.93
N LEU A 79 6.58 -20.45 7.57
CA LEU A 79 6.31 -21.05 8.89
C LEU A 79 6.14 -19.98 9.96
N ARG A 80 6.96 -18.92 9.94
CA ARG A 80 6.80 -17.79 10.88
C ARG A 80 5.47 -17.09 10.70
N PHE A 81 5.07 -16.77 9.47
CA PHE A 81 3.81 -16.10 9.20
C PHE A 81 2.61 -16.97 9.61
N LYS A 82 2.67 -18.28 9.37
CA LYS A 82 1.64 -19.21 9.83
C LYS A 82 1.55 -19.26 11.36
N GLN A 83 2.67 -19.29 12.08
CA GLN A 83 2.69 -19.27 13.55
C GLN A 83 2.17 -17.95 14.10
N TRP A 84 2.63 -16.84 13.53
CA TRP A 84 2.17 -15.50 13.88
C TRP A 84 0.67 -15.36 13.67
N GLN A 85 0.14 -15.84 12.55
CA GLN A 85 -1.29 -15.87 12.26
C GLN A 85 -2.08 -16.73 13.26
N ALA A 86 -1.60 -17.94 13.58
CA ALA A 86 -2.24 -18.83 14.54
C ALA A 86 -2.29 -18.27 15.96
N ARG A 87 -1.42 -17.28 16.27
CA ARG A 87 -1.37 -16.56 17.54
C ARG A 87 -2.16 -15.25 17.54
N ASP A 88 -3.01 -15.04 16.53
CA ASP A 88 -3.77 -13.80 16.37
C ASP A 88 -2.83 -12.59 16.28
N GLY A 89 -1.73 -12.77 15.52
CA GLY A 89 -0.69 -11.78 15.32
C GLY A 89 -1.19 -10.51 14.64
N GLU A 90 -0.68 -9.36 15.09
CA GLU A 90 -1.05 -8.05 14.57
C GLU A 90 0.18 -7.16 14.37
N LEU A 91 0.23 -6.52 13.21
CA LEU A 91 1.20 -5.48 12.89
C LEU A 91 0.45 -4.15 12.88
N LYS A 92 0.67 -3.35 13.91
CA LYS A 92 0.14 -1.98 14.00
C LYS A 92 1.21 -1.01 13.52
N ILE A 93 0.96 -0.34 12.41
CA ILE A 93 1.83 0.71 11.87
C ILE A 93 1.39 2.03 12.52
N GLU A 94 2.21 2.55 13.42
CA GLU A 94 1.96 3.83 14.08
C GLU A 94 2.22 5.00 13.12
N LYS A 95 3.28 4.87 12.31
CA LYS A 95 3.64 5.83 11.28
C LYS A 95 4.51 5.15 10.22
N ALA A 96 4.18 5.33 8.96
CA ALA A 96 5.01 4.97 7.82
C ALA A 96 5.12 6.19 6.91
N ARG A 97 6.30 6.79 6.81
CA ARG A 97 6.60 7.87 5.87
C ARG A 97 7.42 7.29 4.73
N LEU A 98 7.00 7.57 3.50
CA LEU A 98 7.75 7.27 2.30
C LEU A 98 7.89 8.56 1.49
N ALA A 99 9.10 8.89 1.06
CA ALA A 99 9.36 10.01 0.18
C ALA A 99 10.13 9.54 -1.06
N GLN A 100 9.66 10.00 -2.22
CA GLN A 100 10.29 9.74 -3.51
C GLN A 100 10.13 10.98 -4.38
N GLN A 101 11.23 11.67 -4.65
CA GLN A 101 11.23 12.93 -5.41
C GLN A 101 10.24 13.96 -4.79
N ASP A 102 9.17 14.30 -5.51
CA ASP A 102 8.14 15.26 -5.09
C ASP A 102 6.94 14.62 -4.37
N VAL A 103 6.91 13.29 -4.31
CA VAL A 103 5.82 12.52 -3.70
C VAL A 103 6.21 12.16 -2.28
N VAL A 104 5.34 12.51 -1.33
CA VAL A 104 5.45 12.10 0.07
C VAL A 104 4.17 11.40 0.46
N ALA A 105 4.29 10.18 0.98
CA ALA A 105 3.19 9.42 1.54
C ALA A 105 3.39 9.23 3.04
N MET A 106 2.33 9.37 3.82
CA MET A 106 2.29 9.04 5.23
C MET A 106 1.14 8.08 5.50
N GLY A 107 1.40 6.99 6.19
CA GLY A 107 0.45 5.93 6.47
C GLY A 107 0.42 5.53 7.94
N ALA A 108 -0.74 5.10 8.42
CA ALA A 108 -0.91 4.43 9.70
C ALA A 108 -2.08 3.44 9.60
N GLY A 109 -2.07 2.39 10.41
CA GLY A 109 -3.14 1.40 10.44
C GLY A 109 -2.72 0.07 11.02
N SER A 110 -3.51 -0.98 10.79
CA SER A 110 -3.22 -2.32 11.29
C SER A 110 -3.38 -3.37 10.20
N LEU A 111 -2.51 -4.37 10.25
CA LEU A 111 -2.48 -5.50 9.33
C LEU A 111 -2.38 -6.80 10.12
N ARG A 112 -3.08 -7.81 9.62
CA ARG A 112 -3.13 -9.18 10.12
C ARG A 112 -3.01 -10.14 8.94
N LEU A 113 -2.96 -11.43 9.23
CA LEU A 113 -3.06 -12.48 8.21
C LEU A 113 -4.35 -13.28 8.40
N THR A 114 -5.00 -13.60 7.29
CA THR A 114 -6.08 -14.57 7.26
C THR A 114 -5.52 -15.99 7.45
N PRO A 115 -6.37 -16.99 7.76
CA PRO A 115 -5.94 -18.40 7.80
C PRO A 115 -5.35 -18.92 6.48
N ARG A 116 -5.61 -18.23 5.37
CA ARG A 116 -5.08 -18.54 4.04
C ARG A 116 -3.78 -17.80 3.72
N GLY A 117 -3.23 -17.04 4.67
CA GLY A 117 -2.00 -16.28 4.50
C GLY A 117 -2.17 -14.95 3.76
N GLY A 118 -3.40 -14.54 3.43
CA GLY A 118 -3.69 -13.25 2.82
C GLY A 118 -3.61 -12.11 3.83
N LEU A 119 -3.19 -10.91 3.39
CA LEU A 119 -3.21 -9.70 4.22
C LEU A 119 -4.65 -9.25 4.50
N ASP A 120 -4.92 -8.84 5.73
CA ASP A 120 -6.22 -8.31 6.14
C ASP A 120 -6.04 -7.09 7.03
N GLY A 121 -6.86 -6.06 6.84
CA GLY A 121 -6.81 -4.83 7.64
C GLY A 121 -6.97 -3.55 6.83
N GLU A 122 -6.60 -2.41 7.44
CA GLU A 122 -6.75 -1.10 6.83
C GLU A 122 -5.55 -0.20 7.14
N LEU A 123 -5.11 0.55 6.13
CA LEU A 123 -4.13 1.62 6.24
C LEU A 123 -4.77 2.93 5.79
N ARG A 124 -4.75 3.95 6.64
CA ARG A 124 -5.06 5.32 6.22
C ARG A 124 -3.80 5.94 5.64
N LEU A 125 -3.81 6.17 4.33
CA LEU A 125 -2.71 6.82 3.62
C LEU A 125 -3.04 8.28 3.35
N THR A 126 -2.04 9.15 3.45
CA THR A 126 -2.08 10.56 3.05
C THR A 126 -0.94 10.83 2.09
N VAL A 127 -1.23 11.29 0.89
CA VAL A 127 -0.25 11.43 -0.18
C VAL A 127 -0.22 12.86 -0.72
N VAL A 128 0.98 13.44 -0.76
CA VAL A 128 1.30 14.68 -1.48
C VAL A 128 1.61 14.34 -2.94
N GLY A 129 1.02 15.10 -3.87
CA GLY A 129 1.31 14.96 -5.30
C GLY A 129 0.68 13.72 -5.94
N ILE A 130 -0.48 13.28 -5.46
CA ILE A 130 -1.22 12.13 -6.01
C ILE A 130 -1.50 12.32 -7.52
N GLU A 131 -1.69 13.54 -7.99
CA GLU A 131 -1.92 13.87 -9.39
C GLU A 131 -0.71 13.50 -10.26
N LYS A 132 0.52 13.65 -9.73
CA LYS A 132 1.74 13.24 -10.43
C LYS A 132 1.83 11.72 -10.52
N LEU A 133 1.43 11.01 -9.46
CA LEU A 133 1.34 9.54 -9.47
C LEU A 133 0.32 9.05 -10.48
N LEU A 134 -0.89 9.62 -10.49
CA LEU A 134 -1.95 9.23 -11.44
C LEU A 134 -1.52 9.43 -12.89
N LYS A 135 -0.86 10.56 -13.20
CA LYS A 135 -0.29 10.84 -14.52
C LYS A 135 0.82 9.86 -14.88
N MET A 136 1.76 9.59 -13.98
CA MET A 136 2.88 8.67 -14.24
C MET A 136 2.40 7.22 -14.44
N LEU A 137 1.32 6.83 -13.77
CA LEU A 137 0.71 5.51 -13.92
C LEU A 137 -0.22 5.42 -15.15
N ASP A 138 -0.42 6.52 -15.88
CA ASP A 138 -1.34 6.63 -17.02
C ASP A 138 -2.72 5.99 -16.72
N ILE A 139 -3.25 6.20 -15.51
CA ILE A 139 -4.55 5.61 -15.13
C ILE A 139 -5.67 6.11 -16.05
N ASP A 140 -5.56 7.34 -16.54
CA ASP A 140 -6.46 7.93 -17.54
C ASP A 140 -6.56 7.06 -18.81
N ARG A 141 -5.43 6.46 -19.24
CA ARG A 141 -5.37 5.56 -20.38
C ARG A 141 -6.03 4.21 -20.07
N ILE A 142 -5.84 3.67 -18.87
CA ILE A 142 -6.45 2.41 -18.43
C ILE A 142 -7.98 2.53 -18.32
N MET A 143 -8.50 3.68 -17.91
CA MET A 143 -9.95 3.90 -17.87
C MET A 143 -10.55 4.04 -19.28
N THR A 144 -9.75 4.53 -20.24
CA THR A 144 -10.17 4.73 -21.63
C THR A 144 -10.01 3.46 -22.48
N GLU A 145 -8.97 2.64 -22.23
CA GLU A 145 -8.63 1.43 -23.00
C GLU A 145 -8.96 0.11 -22.27
N GLY A 146 -9.12 0.10 -20.95
CA GLY A 146 -9.44 -1.07 -20.13
C GLY A 146 -10.94 -1.27 -19.89
N GLN A 147 -11.34 -2.48 -19.46
CA GLN A 147 -12.72 -3.01 -19.36
C GLN A 147 -13.78 -2.12 -18.70
N VAL A 148 -13.39 -1.05 -18.00
CA VAL A 148 -14.31 0.00 -17.54
C VAL A 148 -14.93 0.74 -18.74
N GLY A 149 -14.17 1.05 -19.80
CA GLY A 149 -14.69 1.55 -21.06
C GLY A 149 -15.66 0.58 -21.76
N ALA A 150 -15.47 -0.73 -21.60
CA ALA A 150 -16.41 -1.74 -22.12
C ALA A 150 -17.71 -1.78 -21.31
N THR A 151 -17.65 -1.63 -19.98
CA THR A 151 -18.85 -1.46 -19.14
C THR A 151 -19.57 -0.14 -19.41
N PHE A 152 -18.84 0.96 -19.66
CA PHE A 152 -19.42 2.25 -20.04
C PHE A 152 -20.03 2.21 -21.44
N ASN A 153 -19.40 1.55 -22.42
CA ASN A 153 -19.98 1.32 -23.75
C ASN A 153 -21.22 0.41 -23.70
N ALA A 154 -21.28 -0.55 -22.76
CA ALA A 154 -22.47 -1.35 -22.51
C ALA A 154 -23.59 -0.55 -21.82
N LEU A 155 -23.24 0.35 -20.90
CA LEU A 155 -24.16 1.30 -20.26
C LEU A 155 -24.71 2.34 -21.26
N ASP A 156 -23.90 2.85 -22.19
CA ASP A 156 -24.31 3.82 -23.22
C ASP A 156 -25.27 3.18 -24.24
N ARG A 157 -25.17 1.87 -24.48
CA ARG A 157 -26.14 1.08 -25.26
C ARG A 157 -27.47 0.88 -24.53
N LEU A 158 -27.48 0.91 -23.20
CA LEU A 158 -28.68 0.73 -22.39
C LEU A 158 -29.36 2.07 -22.05
N MET A 159 -28.61 3.17 -22.00
CA MET A 159 -29.10 4.52 -21.72
C MET A 159 -28.35 5.59 -22.55
N PRO A 160 -28.83 5.89 -23.77
CA PRO A 160 -28.21 6.88 -24.64
C PRO A 160 -28.35 8.29 -24.04
N GLY A 161 -27.24 9.00 -23.83
CA GLY A 161 -27.26 10.42 -23.40
C GLY A 161 -26.35 10.79 -22.23
N LEU A 162 -25.61 9.86 -21.65
CA LEU A 162 -24.67 10.13 -20.55
C LEU A 162 -23.21 10.35 -21.01
N GLY A 163 -22.89 10.10 -22.28
CA GLY A 163 -21.54 10.26 -22.87
C GLY A 163 -21.00 11.70 -22.96
N GLY A 164 -21.75 12.70 -22.46
CA GLY A 164 -21.33 14.10 -22.41
C GLY A 164 -20.55 14.49 -21.14
N ILE A 165 -20.68 13.72 -20.05
CA ILE A 165 -20.18 14.14 -18.72
C ILE A 165 -18.76 13.61 -18.42
N ALA A 166 -18.26 12.64 -19.19
CA ALA A 166 -16.95 12.02 -18.97
C ALA A 166 -15.76 12.79 -19.57
N ARG A 167 -16.00 13.79 -20.45
CA ARG A 167 -14.92 14.45 -21.22
C ARG A 167 -14.36 15.72 -20.59
N GLN A 168 -15.04 16.31 -19.60
CA GLN A 168 -14.54 17.48 -18.89
C GLN A 168 -13.97 17.09 -17.54
N SER A 169 -12.69 16.70 -17.56
CA SER A 169 -11.82 16.58 -16.39
C SER A 169 -12.27 15.53 -15.36
N ALA A 170 -11.94 14.26 -15.61
CA ALA A 170 -12.13 13.19 -14.62
C ALA A 170 -11.25 13.38 -13.36
N ALA A 171 -10.13 14.11 -13.44
CA ALA A 171 -9.14 14.19 -12.37
C ALA A 171 -9.65 14.79 -11.04
N PRO A 172 -10.37 15.94 -11.00
CA PRO A 172 -10.84 16.49 -9.72
C PRO A 172 -11.93 15.64 -9.04
N GLY A 173 -12.80 15.01 -9.82
CA GLY A 173 -13.86 14.11 -9.32
C GLY A 173 -13.31 12.77 -8.85
N LEU A 174 -12.30 12.24 -9.53
CA LEU A 174 -11.57 11.05 -9.08
C LEU A 174 -10.83 11.31 -7.77
N VAL A 175 -10.14 12.44 -7.63
CA VAL A 175 -9.48 12.78 -6.36
C VAL A 175 -10.48 12.89 -5.21
N ALA A 176 -11.66 13.50 -5.44
CA ALA A 176 -12.73 13.57 -4.45
C ALA A 176 -13.36 12.21 -4.13
N ALA A 177 -13.39 11.27 -5.08
CA ALA A 177 -13.87 9.89 -4.87
C ALA A 177 -12.82 8.98 -4.23
N LEU A 178 -11.53 9.28 -4.43
CA LEU A 178 -10.42 8.53 -3.87
C LEU A 178 -10.24 8.86 -2.40
N GLY A 179 -10.37 10.13 -1.99
CA GLY A 179 -10.12 10.52 -0.61
C GLY A 179 -10.42 11.97 -0.26
N GLU A 180 -10.18 12.29 1.02
CA GLU A 180 -10.37 13.61 1.60
C GLU A 180 -9.17 14.51 1.31
N ARG A 181 -9.42 15.74 0.86
CA ARG A 181 -8.37 16.75 0.73
C ARG A 181 -7.87 17.15 2.11
N THR A 182 -6.56 17.19 2.27
CA THR A 182 -5.89 17.54 3.52
C THR A 182 -4.56 18.23 3.23
N THR A 183 -3.74 18.40 4.25
CA THR A 183 -2.35 18.84 4.11
C THR A 183 -1.41 17.84 4.76
N LEU A 184 -0.23 17.67 4.16
CA LEU A 184 0.86 16.88 4.72
C LEU A 184 2.15 17.68 4.54
N GLU A 185 2.87 17.91 5.64
CA GLU A 185 4.10 18.74 5.64
C GLU A 185 3.88 20.15 5.04
N GLY A 186 2.70 20.73 5.27
CA GLY A 186 2.32 22.05 4.73
C GLY A 186 1.98 22.07 3.24
N LYS A 187 1.98 20.91 2.56
CA LYS A 187 1.63 20.78 1.15
C LYS A 187 0.22 20.20 0.97
N PRO A 188 -0.50 20.56 -0.11
CA PRO A 188 -1.75 19.89 -0.46
C PRO A 188 -1.57 18.38 -0.58
N ALA A 189 -2.46 17.63 0.05
CA ALA A 189 -2.42 16.17 0.08
C ALA A 189 -3.83 15.58 0.00
N VAL A 190 -3.89 14.29 -0.28
CA VAL A 190 -5.14 13.52 -0.35
C VAL A 190 -5.02 12.33 0.58
N ALA A 191 -5.97 12.19 1.50
CA ALA A 191 -6.05 11.10 2.46
C ALA A 191 -7.11 10.08 2.05
N PHE A 192 -6.75 8.80 1.98
CA PHE A 192 -7.66 7.74 1.58
C PHE A 192 -7.37 6.43 2.33
N PRO A 193 -8.42 5.63 2.62
CA PRO A 193 -8.24 4.31 3.18
C PRO A 193 -7.77 3.32 2.10
N VAL A 194 -6.78 2.51 2.44
CA VAL A 194 -6.39 1.31 1.71
C VAL A 194 -6.78 0.11 2.54
N ARG A 195 -7.71 -0.69 2.02
CA ARG A 195 -8.20 -1.88 2.71
C ARG A 195 -7.62 -3.13 2.07
N PHE A 196 -7.28 -4.08 2.93
CA PHE A 196 -6.84 -5.42 2.55
C PHE A 196 -7.92 -6.39 3.01
N VAL A 197 -8.42 -7.20 2.09
CA VAL A 197 -9.37 -8.27 2.37
C VAL A 197 -8.81 -9.54 1.77
N ASP A 198 -8.21 -10.37 2.62
CA ASP A 198 -7.56 -11.63 2.22
C ASP A 198 -6.60 -11.46 1.03
N GLY A 199 -5.69 -10.50 1.12
CA GLY A 199 -4.71 -10.16 0.09
C GLY A 199 -5.26 -9.25 -1.02
N THR A 200 -6.57 -9.13 -1.19
CA THR A 200 -7.16 -8.20 -2.17
C THR A 200 -7.05 -6.76 -1.67
N VAL A 201 -6.49 -5.87 -2.49
CA VAL A 201 -6.23 -4.47 -2.13
C VAL A 201 -7.29 -3.56 -2.73
N PHE A 202 -7.89 -2.72 -1.89
CA PHE A 202 -8.92 -1.75 -2.26
C PHE A 202 -8.51 -0.33 -1.90
N ILE A 203 -8.78 0.62 -2.79
CA ILE A 203 -8.74 2.06 -2.52
C ILE A 203 -10.18 2.57 -2.67
N GLY A 204 -10.80 2.94 -1.56
CA GLY A 204 -12.24 3.20 -1.54
C GLY A 204 -13.05 2.00 -2.06
N PRO A 205 -13.93 2.16 -3.07
CA PRO A 205 -14.71 1.08 -3.66
C PRO A 205 -13.94 0.29 -4.76
N PHE A 206 -12.75 0.73 -5.16
CA PHE A 206 -12.04 0.17 -6.30
C PHE A 206 -11.01 -0.88 -5.87
N GLN A 207 -11.06 -2.06 -6.48
CA GLN A 207 -9.99 -3.04 -6.37
C GLN A 207 -8.80 -2.59 -7.23
N VAL A 208 -7.62 -2.50 -6.63
CA VAL A 208 -6.40 -2.00 -7.30
C VAL A 208 -5.31 -3.05 -7.47
N GLY A 209 -5.43 -4.19 -6.79
CA GLY A 209 -4.47 -5.28 -6.92
C GLY A 209 -4.73 -6.42 -5.94
N VAL A 210 -3.84 -7.40 -5.97
CA VAL A 210 -3.83 -8.55 -5.07
C VAL A 210 -2.40 -8.79 -4.60
N VAL A 211 -2.22 -8.96 -3.29
CA VAL A 211 -0.97 -9.41 -2.67
C VAL A 211 -1.07 -10.93 -2.51
N PRO A 212 -0.11 -11.72 -3.04
CA PRO A 212 -0.12 -13.16 -2.85
C PRO A 212 -0.08 -13.57 -1.37
N PRO A 213 -0.62 -14.74 -1.02
CA PRO A 213 -0.49 -15.31 0.32
C PRO A 213 0.96 -15.40 0.79
N LEU A 214 1.19 -15.14 2.07
CA LEU A 214 2.52 -15.21 2.68
C LEU A 214 2.92 -16.63 3.12
N PHE A 215 1.98 -17.59 3.14
CA PHE A 215 2.22 -19.00 3.47
C PHE A 215 1.12 -19.91 2.90
#